data_AF-A0A0H3ZTT5-F1
#
_entry.id   AF-A0A0H3ZTT5-F1
#
_cell.length_a   1.000
_cell.length_b   1.000
_cell.length_c   1.000
_cell.angle_alpha   90.00
_cell.angle_beta   90.00
_cell.angle_gamma   90.00
#
_symmetry.space_group_name_H-M   'P 1'
#
loop_
_entity.id
_entity.type
_entity.pdbx_description
1 polymer ?
#
loop_
_entity_poly.entity_id
_entity_poly.type
_entity_poly.pdbx_seq_one_letter_code
_entity_poly.pdbx_strand_id
1 'polypeptide(L)'
;MWQSTLPVKVELLNQEWKSYLSSTRLGEYQIARMGWCADYNEASAFLSYLASDALGGKYYHNRFYDSLLEKASLADTTEERVHFYQQAEEHLLGTMPLIPLYFGVTNRLATPRLQGYDPGYPAALYSKDLSLQPPPKTP
;
A
#
# COMPACT_ATOMS: atom_id res chain seq x y z
N MET A 1 -7.59 22.10 1.77
CA MET A 1 -8.74 21.26 2.17
C MET A 1 -8.93 21.27 3.68
N TRP A 2 -8.00 20.76 4.50
CA TRP A 2 -8.23 20.72 5.95
C TRP A 2 -8.41 22.10 6.57
N GLN A 3 -7.51 23.06 6.37
CA GLN A 3 -7.66 24.41 6.95
C GLN A 3 -8.97 25.14 6.56
N SER A 4 -9.54 24.85 5.39
CA SER A 4 -10.79 25.45 4.92
C SER A 4 -12.05 24.76 5.45
N THR A 5 -11.95 23.50 5.86
CA THR A 5 -13.10 22.63 6.22
C THR A 5 -13.08 22.24 7.69
N LEU A 6 -11.90 22.22 8.31
CA LEU A 6 -11.63 21.86 9.69
C LEU A 6 -10.81 22.99 10.31
N PRO A 7 -11.09 23.39 11.57
CA PRO A 7 -10.35 24.43 12.26
C PRO A 7 -8.98 23.92 12.77
N VAL A 8 -8.20 23.30 11.89
CA VAL A 8 -6.87 22.73 12.17
C VAL A 8 -5.79 23.44 11.37
N LYS A 9 -4.68 23.74 12.03
CA LYS A 9 -3.46 24.23 11.38
C LYS A 9 -2.56 23.02 11.10
N VAL A 10 -2.12 22.88 9.85
CA VAL A 10 -1.24 21.80 9.40
C VAL A 10 0.09 22.39 9.00
N GLU A 11 1.18 21.81 9.51
CA GLU A 11 2.54 22.14 9.09
C GLU A 11 3.09 20.96 8.28
N LEU A 12 3.69 21.24 7.12
CA LEU A 12 4.24 20.21 6.25
C LEU A 12 5.71 20.01 6.58
N LEU A 13 6.09 18.77 6.88
CA LEU A 13 7.46 18.36 7.09
C LEU A 13 7.90 17.41 5.98
N ASN A 14 8.94 17.77 5.26
CA ASN A 14 9.60 16.90 4.27
C ASN A 14 10.84 16.26 4.91
N GLN A 15 11.04 14.97 4.64
CA GLN A 15 12.18 14.20 5.14
C GLN A 15 12.76 13.35 4.00
N GLU A 16 14.07 13.11 4.04
CA GLU A 16 14.70 12.07 3.22
C GLU A 16 14.08 10.71 3.56
N TRP A 17 13.95 9.83 2.56
CA TRP A 17 13.16 8.61 2.65
C TRP A 17 13.53 7.68 3.81
N LYS A 18 14.82 7.40 4.02
CA LYS A 18 15.26 6.54 5.14
C LYS A 18 14.93 7.19 6.48
N SER A 19 15.13 8.49 6.59
CA SER A 19 14.79 9.27 7.79
C SER A 19 13.28 9.25 8.06
N TYR A 20 12.47 9.38 7.01
CA TYR A 20 11.01 9.27 7.06
C TYR A 20 10.52 7.89 7.52
N LEU A 21 11.08 6.82 6.98
CA LEU A 21 10.76 5.46 7.43
C LEU A 21 11.14 5.22 8.89
N SER A 22 12.24 5.82 9.35
CA SER A 22 12.65 5.75 10.75
C SER A 22 11.69 6.49 11.68
N SER A 23 11.34 7.74 11.36
CA SER A 23 10.44 8.58 12.19
C SER A 23 9.05 7.95 12.29
N THR A 24 8.50 7.46 11.18
CA THR A 24 7.21 6.73 11.14
C THR A 24 7.27 5.43 11.94
N ARG A 25 8.35 4.65 11.84
CA ARG A 25 8.51 3.43 12.63
C ARG A 25 8.63 3.70 14.14
N LEU A 26 9.21 4.84 14.52
CA LEU A 26 9.37 5.26 15.92
C LEU A 26 8.13 5.95 16.49
N GLY A 27 7.18 6.35 15.65
CA GLY A 27 5.97 7.07 16.09
C GLY A 27 6.19 8.58 16.24
N GLU A 28 7.25 9.10 15.63
CA GLU A 28 7.63 10.52 15.68
C GLU A 28 6.86 11.35 14.63
N TYR A 29 5.54 11.18 14.60
CA TYR A 29 4.65 11.87 13.67
C TYR A 29 3.25 12.03 14.28
N GLN A 30 2.49 13.01 13.80
CA GLN A 30 1.06 13.12 14.09
C GLN A 30 0.24 12.48 12.98
N ILE A 31 0.56 12.81 11.73
CA ILE A 31 -0.03 12.24 10.52
C ILE A 31 1.11 12.06 9.51
N ALA A 32 1.14 10.89 8.87
CA ALA A 32 2.16 10.54 7.88
C ALA A 32 1.49 10.13 6.56
N ARG A 33 2.08 10.52 5.42
CA ARG A 33 1.59 10.12 4.09
C ARG A 33 2.19 8.77 3.72
N MET A 34 1.39 7.73 3.68
CA MET A 34 1.83 6.40 3.23
C MET A 34 1.20 5.97 1.91
N GLY A 35 1.80 4.95 1.31
CA GLY A 35 1.22 4.16 0.24
C GLY A 35 1.67 2.72 0.41
N TRP A 36 0.83 1.78 -0.01
CA TRP A 36 1.11 0.35 0.05
C TRP A 36 0.79 -0.29 -1.29
N CYS A 37 1.62 -1.24 -1.71
CA CYS A 37 1.40 -2.05 -2.89
C CYS A 37 1.43 -3.51 -2.43
N ALA A 38 0.46 -4.30 -2.88
CA ALA A 38 0.41 -5.72 -2.53
C ALA A 38 1.65 -6.47 -3.01
N ASP A 39 2.23 -7.26 -2.12
CA ASP A 39 3.35 -8.16 -2.43
C ASP A 39 2.88 -9.40 -3.23
N TYR A 40 1.61 -9.77 -3.09
CA TYR A 40 0.96 -10.87 -3.81
C TYR A 40 -0.53 -10.57 -4.02
N ASN A 41 -1.15 -11.20 -5.01
CA ASN A 41 -2.52 -10.89 -5.44
C ASN A 41 -3.60 -11.54 -4.55
N GLU A 42 -3.68 -11.11 -3.30
CA GLU A 42 -4.69 -11.55 -2.34
C GLU A 42 -4.91 -10.49 -1.25
N ALA A 43 -6.13 -10.37 -0.70
CA ALA A 43 -6.53 -9.25 0.17
C ALA A 43 -5.70 -9.12 1.46
N SER A 44 -5.18 -10.24 2.00
CA SER A 44 -4.28 -10.23 3.16
C SER A 44 -3.00 -9.44 2.91
N ALA A 45 -2.54 -9.30 1.65
CA ALA A 45 -1.39 -8.46 1.34
C ALA A 45 -1.60 -6.98 1.74
N PHE A 46 -2.86 -6.53 1.83
CA PHE A 46 -3.22 -5.21 2.36
C PHE A 46 -3.69 -5.28 3.81
N LEU A 47 -4.58 -6.23 4.15
CA LEU A 47 -5.22 -6.26 5.47
C LEU A 47 -4.23 -6.63 6.58
N SER A 48 -3.35 -7.62 6.35
CA SER A 48 -2.36 -8.02 7.36
C SER A 48 -1.36 -6.91 7.69
N TYR A 49 -1.15 -5.94 6.79
CA TYR A 49 -0.28 -4.79 7.07
C TYR A 49 -0.75 -3.98 8.28
N LEU A 50 -2.06 -3.97 8.55
CA LEU A 50 -2.69 -3.26 9.67
C LEU A 50 -2.93 -4.15 10.89
N ALA A 51 -2.48 -5.42 10.88
CA ALA A 51 -2.51 -6.26 12.07
C ALA A 51 -1.66 -5.65 13.20
N SER A 52 -2.07 -5.85 14.46
CA SER A 52 -1.42 -5.25 15.63
C SER A 52 0.09 -5.50 15.74
N ASP A 53 0.58 -6.62 15.22
CA ASP A 53 1.99 -7.03 15.23
C ASP A 53 2.74 -6.68 13.93
N ALA A 54 2.04 -6.15 12.93
CA ALA A 54 2.59 -5.74 11.66
C ALA A 54 3.11 -4.29 11.66
N LEU A 55 3.88 -3.95 10.63
CA LEU A 55 4.54 -2.64 10.54
C LEU A 55 3.53 -1.48 10.46
N GLY A 56 2.43 -1.65 9.74
CA GLY A 56 1.38 -0.63 9.60
C GLY A 56 0.44 -0.56 10.79
N GLY A 57 0.17 -1.69 11.45
CA GLY A 57 -0.72 -1.78 12.61
C GLY A 57 -0.04 -1.57 13.96
N LYS A 58 1.27 -1.29 13.99
CA LYS A 58 2.04 -1.06 15.23
C LYS A 58 1.40 -0.05 16.20
N TYR A 59 0.70 0.95 15.67
CA TYR A 59 0.00 1.97 16.49
C TYR A 59 -1.52 1.83 16.45
N TYR A 60 -2.03 0.79 15.80
CA TYR A 60 -3.44 0.43 15.69
C TYR A 60 -3.66 -0.96 16.30
N HIS A 61 -3.73 -1.02 17.63
CA HIS A 61 -3.96 -2.28 18.33
C HIS A 61 -5.45 -2.58 18.46
N ASN A 62 -5.96 -3.51 17.64
CA ASN A 62 -7.37 -3.87 17.65
C ASN A 62 -7.59 -5.38 17.63
N ARG A 63 -7.87 -5.97 18.79
CA ARG A 63 -8.08 -7.42 18.93
C ARG A 63 -9.23 -7.98 18.10
N PHE A 64 -10.28 -7.18 17.87
CA PHE A 64 -11.41 -7.65 17.05
C PHE A 64 -10.97 -7.76 15.58
N TYR A 65 -10.29 -6.74 15.07
CA TYR A 65 -9.67 -6.76 13.75
C TYR A 65 -8.69 -7.93 13.58
N ASP A 66 -7.77 -8.11 14.54
CA ASP A 66 -6.81 -9.21 14.51
C ASP A 66 -7.52 -10.59 14.48
N SER A 67 -8.61 -10.75 15.24
CA SER A 67 -9.38 -12.00 15.25
C SER A 67 -10.08 -12.29 13.91
N LEU A 68 -10.45 -11.26 13.15
CA LEU A 68 -11.03 -11.44 11.81
C LEU A 68 -9.96 -11.91 10.83
N LEU A 69 -8.75 -11.36 10.92
CA LEU A 69 -7.61 -11.80 10.11
C LEU A 69 -7.20 -13.24 10.43
N GLU A 70 -7.17 -13.60 11.72
CA GLU A 70 -6.89 -14.97 12.15
C GLU A 70 -7.93 -15.95 11.59
N LYS A 71 -9.22 -15.65 11.72
CA LYS A 71 -10.30 -16.46 11.13
C LYS A 71 -10.18 -16.58 9.61
N ALA A 72 -9.87 -15.49 8.92
CA ALA A 72 -9.67 -15.52 7.46
C ALA A 72 -8.49 -16.43 7.06
N SER A 73 -7.43 -16.47 7.88
CA SER A 73 -6.27 -17.34 7.65
C SER A 73 -6.55 -18.82 7.89
N LEU A 74 -7.50 -19.12 8.78
CA LEU A 74 -7.92 -20.49 9.14
C LEU A 74 -9.13 -20.99 8.35
N ALA A 75 -9.72 -20.15 7.49
CA ALA A 75 -10.91 -20.49 6.73
C ALA A 75 -10.65 -21.59 5.68
N ASP A 76 -11.55 -22.57 5.65
CA ASP A 76 -11.47 -23.74 4.77
C ASP A 76 -11.86 -23.41 3.32
N THR A 77 -12.71 -22.39 3.14
CA THR A 77 -13.25 -21.99 1.83
C THR A 77 -12.86 -20.56 1.48
N THR A 78 -12.86 -20.26 0.19
CA THR A 78 -12.60 -18.90 -0.29
C THR A 78 -13.73 -17.95 0.11
N GLU A 79 -14.98 -18.43 0.09
CA GLU A 79 -16.17 -17.66 0.44
C GLU A 79 -16.12 -17.23 1.92
N GLU A 80 -15.75 -18.15 2.81
CA GLU A 80 -15.59 -17.86 4.24
C GLU A 80 -14.43 -16.88 4.50
N ARG A 81 -13.29 -17.08 3.84
CA ARG A 81 -12.16 -16.15 3.91
C ARG A 81 -12.53 -14.74 3.47
N VAL A 82 -13.22 -14.61 2.32
CA VAL A 82 -13.71 -13.33 1.80
C VAL A 82 -14.70 -12.68 2.77
N HIS A 83 -15.58 -13.46 3.40
CA HIS A 83 -16.53 -12.95 4.38
C HIS A 83 -15.83 -12.32 5.60
N PHE A 84 -14.77 -12.95 6.12
CA PHE A 84 -13.99 -12.38 7.21
C PHE A 84 -13.20 -11.13 6.80
N TYR A 85 -12.64 -11.09 5.59
CA TYR A 85 -11.99 -9.88 5.09
C TYR A 85 -12.94 -8.71 4.92
N GLN A 86 -14.16 -8.93 4.42
CA GLN A 86 -15.16 -7.87 4.30
C GLN A 86 -15.52 -7.27 5.66
N GLN A 87 -15.68 -8.10 6.70
CA GLN A 87 -15.87 -7.62 8.06
C GLN A 87 -14.67 -6.83 8.57
N ALA A 88 -13.45 -7.25 8.23
CA ALA A 88 -12.23 -6.56 8.63
C ALA A 88 -12.14 -5.17 7.98
N GLU A 89 -12.47 -5.07 6.68
CA GLU A 89 -12.56 -3.80 5.96
C GLU A 89 -13.65 -2.88 6.50
N GLU A 90 -14.86 -3.40 6.76
CA GLU A 90 -15.95 -2.64 7.35
C GLU A 90 -15.55 -2.07 8.72
N HIS A 91 -14.89 -2.87 9.54
CA HIS A 91 -14.37 -2.42 10.84
C HIS A 91 -13.29 -1.35 10.71
N LEU A 92 -12.38 -1.45 9.74
CA LEU A 92 -11.40 -0.39 9.44
C LEU A 92 -12.08 0.91 9.01
N LEU A 93 -13.10 0.84 8.16
CA LEU A 93 -13.87 2.01 7.73
C LEU A 93 -14.69 2.63 8.88
N GLY A 94 -15.14 1.81 9.84
CA GLY A 94 -15.83 2.31 11.04
C GLY A 94 -14.89 2.98 12.04
N THR A 95 -13.66 2.47 12.19
CA THR A 95 -12.67 2.98 13.16
C THR A 95 -11.75 4.05 12.60
N MET A 96 -11.65 4.15 11.26
CA MET A 96 -10.85 5.14 10.52
C MET A 96 -9.41 5.32 11.05
N PRO A 97 -8.62 4.24 11.24
CA PRO A 97 -7.22 4.37 11.67
C PRO A 97 -6.32 4.95 10.56
N LEU A 98 -6.83 5.03 9.33
CA LEU A 98 -6.21 5.64 8.18
C LEU A 98 -7.24 6.46 7.39
N ILE A 99 -6.75 7.32 6.50
CA ILE A 99 -7.57 8.14 5.61
C ILE A 99 -7.31 7.69 4.17
N PRO A 100 -8.19 6.86 3.56
CA PRO A 100 -8.03 6.45 2.17
C PRO A 100 -8.14 7.65 1.23
N LEU A 101 -7.23 7.76 0.25
CA LEU A 101 -7.22 8.89 -0.70
C LEU A 101 -7.56 8.45 -2.13
N TYR A 102 -6.89 7.42 -2.63
CA TYR A 102 -7.08 6.90 -3.99
C TYR A 102 -6.42 5.53 -4.15
N PHE A 103 -6.86 4.76 -5.16
CA PHE A 103 -6.12 3.61 -5.68
C PHE A 103 -5.15 4.09 -6.76
N GLY A 104 -3.85 3.79 -6.59
CA GLY A 104 -2.82 4.24 -7.51
C GLY A 104 -2.88 3.52 -8.85
N VAL A 105 -2.51 4.24 -9.92
CA VAL A 105 -2.24 3.66 -11.24
C VAL A 105 -0.76 3.77 -11.55
N THR A 106 -0.20 2.73 -12.17
CA THR A 106 1.21 2.71 -12.55
C THR A 106 1.40 3.39 -13.89
N ASN A 107 1.91 4.63 -13.86
CA ASN A 107 2.28 5.38 -15.07
C ASN A 107 3.80 5.37 -15.21
N ARG A 108 4.31 4.81 -16.32
CA ARG A 108 5.74 4.75 -16.63
C ARG A 108 5.97 5.25 -18.04
N LEU A 109 7.04 6.03 -18.23
CA LEU A 109 7.53 6.43 -19.55
C LEU A 109 8.62 5.45 -19.97
N ALA A 110 8.42 4.78 -21.11
CA ALA A 110 9.39 3.87 -21.69
C ALA A 110 9.74 4.32 -23.11
N THR A 111 11.03 4.21 -23.48
CA THR A 111 11.43 4.43 -24.88
C THR A 111 10.83 3.34 -25.76
N PRO A 112 10.38 3.65 -26.99
CA PRO A 112 9.92 2.63 -27.94
C PRO A 112 10.98 1.56 -28.27
N ARG A 113 12.26 1.84 -27.98
CA ARG A 113 13.37 0.90 -28.16
C ARG A 113 13.46 -0.17 -27.06
N LEU A 114 12.72 -0.02 -25.96
CA LEU A 114 12.70 -0.98 -24.85
C LEU A 114 11.87 -2.20 -25.24
N GLN A 115 12.49 -3.36 -25.20
CA GLN A 115 11.87 -4.66 -25.49
C GLN A 115 11.71 -5.46 -24.20
N GLY A 116 10.70 -6.34 -24.18
CA GLY A 116 10.35 -7.15 -23.01
C GLY A 116 9.59 -6.39 -21.90
N TYR A 117 9.26 -5.11 -22.13
CA TYR A 117 8.48 -4.31 -21.20
C TYR A 117 6.98 -4.55 -21.42
N ASP A 118 6.32 -5.11 -20.41
CA ASP A 118 4.87 -5.17 -20.32
C ASP A 118 4.35 -4.02 -19.44
N PRO A 119 3.67 -3.00 -20.02
CA PRO A 119 3.12 -1.89 -19.26
C PRO A 119 1.98 -2.29 -18.30
N GLY A 120 1.32 -3.42 -18.55
CA GLY A 120 0.25 -3.96 -17.72
C GLY A 120 0.75 -4.79 -16.54
N TYR A 121 2.05 -5.12 -16.50
CA TYR A 121 2.61 -5.97 -15.45
C TYR A 121 2.77 -5.20 -14.14
N PRO A 122 1.99 -5.53 -13.08
CA PRO A 122 1.92 -4.74 -11.85
C PRO A 122 3.11 -4.98 -10.92
N ALA A 123 3.90 -6.04 -11.15
CA ALA A 123 4.99 -6.43 -10.28
C ALA A 123 6.34 -5.78 -10.68
N ALA A 124 7.39 -6.19 -9.98
CA ALA A 124 8.74 -5.72 -10.23
C ALA A 124 9.17 -6.00 -11.68
N LEU A 125 9.78 -5.00 -12.31
CA LEU A 125 10.43 -5.17 -13.61
C LEU A 125 11.81 -5.79 -13.39
N TYR A 126 12.03 -6.96 -13.97
CA TYR A 126 13.32 -7.63 -13.89
C TYR A 126 14.18 -7.24 -15.08
N SER A 127 15.32 -6.61 -14.82
CA SER A 127 16.23 -6.13 -15.87
C SER A 127 16.74 -7.24 -16.81
N LYS A 128 16.83 -8.49 -16.32
CA LYS A 128 17.18 -9.66 -17.14
C LYS A 128 16.20 -9.94 -18.29
N ASP A 129 14.96 -9.47 -18.17
CA ASP A 129 13.90 -9.67 -19.16
C ASP A 129 13.78 -8.45 -20.10
N LEU A 130 14.59 -7.41 -19.88
CA LEU A 130 14.58 -6.17 -20.66
C LEU A 130 15.81 -6.09 -21.57
N SER A 131 15.60 -5.58 -22.78
CA SER A 131 16.69 -5.24 -23.69
C SER A 131 16.40 -3.96 -24.47
N LEU A 132 17.44 -3.33 -25.00
CA LEU A 132 17.34 -2.12 -25.81
C LEU A 132 17.70 -2.43 -27.26
N GLN A 133 16.78 -2.12 -28.18
CA GLN A 133 17.10 -2.13 -29.60
C GLN A 133 18.13 -1.03 -29.93
N PRO A 134 19.02 -1.24 -30.90
CA PRO A 134 19.89 -0.19 -31.43
C PRO A 134 19.08 1.02 -31.91
N PRO A 135 19.65 2.24 -31.91
CA PRO A 135 18.98 3.38 -32.52
C PRO A 135 18.76 3.11 -34.01
N PRO A 136 17.66 3.63 -34.60
CA PRO A 136 17.49 3.58 -36.05
C PRO A 136 18.70 4.23 -36.72
N LYS A 137 19.23 3.60 -37.78
CA LYS A 137 20.27 4.21 -38.60
C LYS A 137 19.69 5.51 -39.18
N THR A 138 20.34 6.63 -38.89
CA THR A 138 20.00 7.93 -39.46
C THR A 138 20.16 7.84 -40.99
N PRO A 139 19.22 8.41 -41.79
CA PRO A 139 19.37 8.43 -43.24
C PRO A 139 20.62 9.19 -43.70
#